data_AF-A0A177B2K3-F1
#
_entry.id   AF-A0A177B2K3-F1
#
_cell.length_a   1.000
_cell.length_b   1.000
_cell.length_c   1.000
_cell.angle_alpha   90.00
_cell.angle_beta   90.00
_cell.angle_gamma   90.00
#
_symmetry.space_group_name_H-M   'P 1'
#
loop_
_entity.id
_entity.type
_entity.pdbx_description
1 polymer ?
#
loop_
_entity_poly.entity_id
_entity_poly.type
_entity_poly.pdbx_seq_one_letter_code
_entity_poly.pdbx_strand_id
1 'polypeptide(L)'
;MCPRSSYNALKIAKMLESSSHIKFNRANMKIKVHIPIDLVNDGKINASKFFKKFCTKVEHIKKHDDYVEAIVIVIPGQINELNENLHIISPEVKTEILEVKNCRDADIIL
;
A
#
# COMPACT_ATOMS: atom_id res chain seq x y z
N MET A 1 25.24 -6.54 -10.46
CA MET A 1 24.75 -5.75 -11.61
C MET A 1 23.23 -5.83 -11.62
N CYS A 2 22.52 -4.71 -11.41
CA CYS A 2 21.05 -4.67 -11.55
C CYS A 2 20.68 -4.57 -13.04
N PRO A 3 19.61 -5.25 -13.51
CA PRO A 3 19.30 -5.38 -14.94
C PRO A 3 18.87 -4.04 -15.58
N ARG A 4 19.24 -3.86 -16.85
CA ARG A 4 18.98 -2.65 -17.68
C ARG A 4 17.50 -2.29 -17.88
N SER A 5 16.56 -3.17 -17.52
CA SER A 5 15.13 -3.01 -17.82
C SER A 5 14.42 -1.89 -17.04
N SER A 6 15.02 -1.35 -15.98
CA SER A 6 14.42 -0.31 -15.12
C SER A 6 14.60 1.14 -15.65
N TYR A 7 15.52 1.37 -16.60
CA TYR A 7 15.87 2.73 -17.05
C TYR A 7 14.81 3.38 -17.94
N ASN A 8 14.09 2.61 -18.75
CA ASN A 8 13.09 3.16 -19.68
C ASN A 8 11.84 3.67 -18.95
N ALA A 9 11.35 2.93 -17.95
CA ALA A 9 10.19 3.37 -17.16
C ALA A 9 10.47 4.70 -16.42
N LEU A 10 11.69 4.86 -15.89
CA LEU A 10 12.10 6.08 -15.19
C LEU A 10 12.20 7.29 -16.14
N LYS A 11 12.70 7.08 -17.36
CA LYS A 11 12.84 8.13 -18.37
C LYS A 11 11.47 8.58 -18.89
N ILE A 12 10.57 7.64 -19.14
CA ILE A 12 9.19 7.92 -19.57
C ILE A 12 8.44 8.69 -18.48
N ALA A 13 8.52 8.25 -17.22
CA ALA A 13 7.89 8.96 -16.11
C ALA A 13 8.40 10.41 -15.99
N LYS A 14 9.71 10.65 -16.09
CA LYS A 14 10.27 12.01 -16.06
C LYS A 14 9.81 12.88 -17.24
N MET A 15 9.72 12.30 -18.43
CA MET A 15 9.24 13.04 -19.61
C MET A 15 7.76 13.44 -19.45
N LEU A 16 6.93 12.55 -18.90
CA LEU A 16 5.52 12.84 -18.60
C LEU A 16 5.37 13.90 -17.50
N GLU A 17 6.17 13.85 -16.42
CA GLU A 17 6.17 14.89 -15.37
C GLU A 17 6.52 16.28 -15.93
N SER A 18 7.42 16.35 -16.91
CA SER A 18 7.83 17.62 -17.50
C SER A 18 6.83 18.23 -18.48
N SER A 19 5.90 17.44 -19.01
CA SER A 19 4.97 17.83 -20.08
C SER A 19 3.50 17.81 -19.68
N SER A 20 3.19 17.32 -18.47
CA SER A 20 1.84 17.26 -17.93
C SER A 20 1.88 17.61 -16.44
N HIS A 21 0.81 18.17 -15.87
CA HIS A 21 0.67 18.39 -14.42
C HIS A 21 0.56 17.07 -13.61
N ILE A 22 1.01 15.95 -14.18
CA ILE A 22 0.94 14.61 -13.60
C ILE A 22 2.21 14.39 -12.77
N LYS A 23 2.07 14.46 -11.44
CA LYS A 23 3.13 14.05 -10.50
C LYS A 23 3.09 12.53 -10.34
N PHE A 24 4.16 11.83 -10.70
CA PHE A 24 4.24 10.40 -10.43
C PHE A 24 4.70 10.23 -8.98
N ASN A 25 3.75 9.92 -8.10
CA ASN A 25 4.07 9.70 -6.70
C ASN A 25 4.80 8.36 -6.55
N ARG A 26 6.14 8.40 -6.55
CA ARG A 26 7.03 7.25 -6.32
C ARG A 26 7.17 6.90 -4.84
N ALA A 27 6.37 7.52 -3.98
CA ALA A 27 6.37 7.25 -2.55
C ALA A 27 5.83 5.85 -2.28
N ASN A 28 6.43 5.15 -1.32
CA ASN A 28 5.80 3.98 -0.74
C ASN A 28 4.91 4.46 0.42
N MET A 29 3.67 3.96 0.49
CA MET A 29 2.75 4.26 1.58
C MET A 29 2.78 3.13 2.59
N LYS A 30 2.97 3.47 3.86
CA LYS A 30 2.81 2.57 4.98
C LYS A 30 1.38 2.69 5.49
N ILE A 31 0.66 1.58 5.49
CA ILE A 31 -0.75 1.50 5.85
C ILE A 31 -0.88 0.50 6.98
N LYS A 32 -1.65 0.85 8.00
CA LYS A 32 -2.16 -0.07 9.01
C LYS A 32 -3.54 -0.53 8.59
N VAL A 33 -3.77 -1.83 8.66
CA VAL A 33 -5.05 -2.47 8.36
C VAL A 33 -5.52 -3.20 9.60
N HIS A 34 -6.75 -2.92 10.02
CA HIS A 34 -7.43 -3.58 11.12
C HIS A 34 -8.49 -4.51 10.53
N ILE A 35 -8.31 -5.81 10.70
CA ILE A 35 -9.22 -6.84 10.23
C ILE A 35 -9.93 -7.45 11.44
N PRO A 36 -11.26 -7.41 11.55
CA PRO A 36 -12.00 -8.14 12.58
C PRO A 36 -11.60 -9.61 12.64
N ILE A 37 -11.42 -10.15 13.85
CA ILE A 37 -10.90 -11.52 14.01
C ILE A 37 -11.86 -12.57 13.44
N ASP A 38 -13.15 -12.29 13.45
CA ASP A 38 -14.20 -13.17 12.94
C ASP A 38 -14.01 -13.45 11.45
N LEU A 39 -13.59 -12.45 10.67
CA LEU A 39 -13.30 -12.62 9.24
C LEU A 39 -12.08 -13.51 8.98
N VAL A 40 -11.13 -13.52 9.91
CA VAL A 40 -9.94 -14.35 9.83
C VAL A 40 -10.24 -15.78 10.28
N ASN A 41 -11.01 -15.93 11.36
CA ASN A 41 -11.43 -17.22 11.90
C ASN A 41 -12.40 -17.95 10.95
N ASP A 42 -13.33 -17.22 10.32
CA ASP A 42 -14.23 -17.72 9.27
C ASP A 42 -13.48 -18.12 7.98
N GLY A 43 -12.19 -17.77 7.86
CA GLY A 43 -11.39 -18.02 6.67
C GLY A 43 -11.72 -17.11 5.48
N LYS A 44 -12.59 -16.09 5.66
CA LYS A 44 -12.91 -15.08 4.63
C LYS A 44 -11.68 -14.27 4.24
N ILE A 45 -10.80 -13.97 5.20
CA ILE A 45 -9.54 -13.25 4.96
C ILE A 45 -8.36 -14.06 5.48
N ASN A 46 -7.49 -14.49 4.56
CA ASN A 46 -6.15 -14.89 4.92
C ASN A 46 -5.20 -13.69 4.75
N ALA A 47 -4.95 -12.96 5.84
CA ALA A 47 -4.16 -11.72 5.84
C ALA A 47 -2.82 -11.87 5.12
N SER A 48 -2.08 -12.97 5.37
CA SER A 48 -0.77 -13.22 4.76
C SER A 48 -0.85 -13.36 3.23
N LYS A 49 -1.84 -14.10 2.71
CA LYS A 49 -2.01 -14.30 1.26
C LYS A 49 -2.59 -13.07 0.57
N PHE A 50 -3.54 -12.40 1.23
CA PHE A 50 -4.20 -11.21 0.71
C PHE A 50 -3.20 -10.06 0.52
N PHE A 51 -2.44 -9.72 1.57
CA PHE A 51 -1.49 -8.62 1.49
C PHE A 51 -0.33 -8.89 0.54
N LYS A 52 0.08 -10.15 0.34
CA LYS A 52 1.10 -10.49 -0.68
C LYS A 52 0.67 -10.15 -2.11
N LYS A 53 -0.64 -10.05 -2.40
CA LYS A 53 -1.14 -9.73 -3.74
C LYS A 53 -1.07 -8.24 -4.06
N PHE A 54 -1.28 -7.38 -3.07
CA PHE A 54 -1.45 -5.93 -3.25
C PHE A 54 -0.35 -5.10 -2.61
N CYS A 55 0.39 -5.66 -1.66
CA CYS A 55 1.41 -4.95 -0.91
C CYS A 55 2.80 -5.36 -1.39
N THR A 56 3.69 -4.37 -1.47
CA THR A 56 5.10 -4.58 -1.79
C THR A 56 5.82 -5.30 -0.66
N LYS A 57 5.40 -5.04 0.59
CA LYS A 57 5.98 -5.65 1.79
C LYS A 57 4.95 -5.69 2.91
N VAL A 58 5.00 -6.74 3.72
CA VAL A 58 4.30 -6.81 5.01
C VAL A 58 5.36 -6.63 6.09
N GLU A 59 5.24 -5.61 6.94
CA GLU A 59 6.21 -5.34 8.00
C GLU A 59 5.84 -6.03 9.31
N HIS A 60 4.55 -6.03 9.64
CA HIS A 60 4.07 -6.56 10.91
C HIS A 60 2.68 -7.15 10.74
N ILE A 61 2.41 -8.27 11.42
CA ILE A 61 1.06 -8.79 11.63
C ILE A 61 0.96 -9.16 13.11
N LYS A 62 0.00 -8.59 13.81
CA LYS A 62 -0.28 -8.87 15.22
C LYS A 62 -1.74 -9.26 15.37
N LYS A 63 -1.97 -10.38 16.04
CA LYS A 63 -3.31 -10.82 16.42
C LYS A 63 -3.62 -10.29 17.82
N HIS A 64 -4.78 -9.66 17.93
CA HIS A 64 -5.45 -9.28 19.17
C HIS A 64 -6.69 -10.18 19.35
N ASP A 65 -7.34 -10.06 20.49
CA ASP A 65 -8.50 -10.89 20.82
C ASP A 65 -9.66 -10.65 19.84
N ASP A 66 -9.90 -9.39 19.46
CA ASP A 66 -11.04 -9.01 18.62
C ASP A 66 -10.66 -8.65 17.16
N TYR A 67 -9.37 -8.47 16.87
CA TYR A 67 -8.90 -8.06 15.54
C TYR A 67 -7.48 -8.50 15.23
N VAL A 68 -7.11 -8.45 13.94
CA VAL A 68 -5.74 -8.59 13.45
C VAL A 68 -5.28 -7.24 12.93
N GLU A 69 -4.18 -6.74 13.46
CA GLU A 69 -3.47 -5.58 12.95
C GLU A 69 -2.42 -6.04 11.94
N ALA A 70 -2.40 -5.43 10.76
CA ALA A 70 -1.33 -5.63 9.78
C ALA A 70 -0.76 -4.29 9.33
N ILE A 71 0.56 -4.18 9.35
CA ILE A 71 1.28 -3.02 8.82
C ILE A 71 1.91 -3.43 7.50
N VAL A 72 1.49 -2.76 6.42
CA VAL A 72 1.87 -3.09 5.05
C VAL A 72 2.41 -1.87 4.32
N ILE A 73 3.30 -2.12 3.37
CA ILE A 73 3.82 -1.11 2.44
C ILE A 73 3.18 -1.33 1.08
N VAL A 74 2.57 -0.28 0.55
CA VAL A 74 1.77 -0.32 -0.68
C VAL A 74 2.18 0.84 -1.59
N ILE A 75 2.14 0.60 -2.89
CA ILE A 75 2.35 1.65 -3.89
C ILE A 75 1.07 2.50 -3.96
N PRO A 76 1.13 3.84 -3.97
CA PRO A 76 -0.03 4.73 -3.96
C PRO A 76 -1.09 4.37 -5.00
N GLY A 77 -0.68 3.98 -6.21
CA GLY A 77 -1.62 3.58 -7.28
C GLY A 77 -2.44 2.33 -6.97
N GLN A 78 -2.03 1.51 -6.00
CA GLN A 78 -2.73 0.28 -5.59
C GLN A 78 -3.56 0.46 -4.31
N ILE A 79 -3.55 1.63 -3.68
CA ILE A 79 -4.28 1.83 -2.40
C ILE A 79 -5.79 1.81 -2.59
N ASN A 80 -6.29 2.36 -3.69
CA ASN A 80 -7.72 2.36 -4.02
C ASN A 80 -8.20 0.93 -4.28
N GLU A 81 -7.44 0.17 -5.10
CA GLU A 81 -7.74 -1.24 -5.37
C GLU A 81 -7.71 -2.08 -4.08
N LEU A 82 -6.72 -1.84 -3.20
CA LEU A 82 -6.66 -2.50 -1.89
C LEU A 82 -7.89 -2.20 -1.04
N ASN A 83 -8.27 -0.92 -0.92
CA ASN A 83 -9.42 -0.49 -0.12
C ASN A 83 -10.73 -1.03 -0.67
N GLU A 84 -10.93 -1.02 -1.99
CA GLU A 84 -12.12 -1.60 -2.63
C GLU A 84 -12.23 -3.10 -2.35
N ASN A 85 -11.14 -3.85 -2.50
CA ASN A 85 -11.13 -5.29 -2.21
C ASN A 85 -11.41 -5.57 -0.72
N LEU A 86 -10.83 -4.78 0.19
CA LEU A 86 -11.12 -4.92 1.62
C LEU A 86 -12.58 -4.61 1.95
N HIS A 87 -13.14 -3.56 1.35
CA HIS A 87 -14.54 -3.15 1.56
C HIS A 87 -15.54 -4.18 1.01
N ILE A 88 -15.23 -4.83 -0.12
CA ILE A 88 -16.03 -5.94 -0.68
C ILE A 88 -16.05 -7.13 0.29
N ILE A 89 -14.93 -7.42 0.96
CA ILE A 89 -14.86 -8.55 1.90
C ILE A 89 -15.61 -8.23 3.18
N SER A 90 -15.38 -7.04 3.75
CA SER A 90 -16.21 -6.51 4.82
C SER A 90 -16.00 -4.99 4.95
N PRO A 91 -17.10 -4.21 5.07
CA PRO A 91 -17.02 -2.79 5.37
C PRO A 91 -16.44 -2.50 6.77
N GLU A 92 -16.33 -3.52 7.63
CA GLU A 92 -15.78 -3.39 8.99
C GLU A 92 -14.25 -3.36 9.02
N VAL A 93 -13.58 -3.70 7.92
CA VAL A 93 -12.13 -3.58 7.82
C VAL A 93 -11.75 -2.11 7.75
N LYS A 94 -10.93 -1.65 8.70
CA LYS A 94 -10.46 -0.26 8.75
C LYS A 94 -9.02 -0.16 8.25
N THR A 95 -8.77 0.78 7.35
CA THR A 95 -7.42 1.12 6.88
C THR A 95 -7.03 2.52 7.37
N GLU A 96 -5.79 2.65 7.83
CA GLU A 96 -5.23 3.90 8.34
C GLU A 96 -3.86 4.11 7.69
N ILE A 97 -3.63 5.29 7.11
CA ILE A 97 -2.34 5.62 6.49
C ILE A 97 -1.41 6.11 7.59
N LEU A 98 -0.31 5.38 7.84
CA LEU A 98 0.67 5.72 8.88
C LEU A 98 1.76 6.66 8.37
N GLU A 99 2.25 6.44 7.14
CA GLU A 99 3.37 7.22 6.59
C GLU A 99 3.32 7.21 5.06
N VAL A 100 3.52 8.38 4.44
CA VAL A 100 3.74 8.48 2.99
C VAL A 100 5.21 8.83 2.79
N LYS A 101 6.03 7.84 2.44
CA LYS A 101 7.47 8.01 2.31
C LYS A 101 7.82 8.52 0.91
N ASN A 102 7.83 9.84 0.74
CA ASN A 102 8.33 10.48 -0.48
C ASN A 102 9.84 10.23 -0.59
N CYS A 103 10.28 9.46 -1.58
CA CYS A 103 11.70 9.28 -1.87
C CYS A 103 12.22 10.52 -2.64
N ARG A 104 12.69 11.53 -1.90
CA ARG A 104 13.24 12.85 -2.33
C ARG A 104 12.14 13.82 -2.78
N ASP A 105 12.04 15.08 -2.34
CA ASP A 105 13.04 16.07 -1.92
C ASP A 105 12.53 16.91 -0.72
N ALA A 106 13.44 17.77 -0.23
CA ALA A 106 13.37 18.75 0.85
C ALA A 106 12.08 19.58 0.96
N ASP A 107 11.87 20.07 2.20
CA ASP A 107 11.06 21.24 2.59
C ASP A 107 9.93 21.67 1.65
N ILE A 108 8.69 21.28 1.97
CA ILE A 108 7.56 22.21 1.87
C ILE A 108 6.67 22.01 3.11
N ILE A 109 6.81 22.94 4.05
CA ILE A 109 5.83 23.25 5.09
C ILE A 109 4.79 24.19 4.45
N LEU A 110 3.52 23.96 4.83
CA LEU A 110 2.25 24.68 4.54
C LEU A 110 1.47 24.21 3.30
#